data_AF-A0A944R6F8-F1
#
_entry.id   AF-A0A944R6F8-F1
#
_cell.length_a   1.000
_cell.length_b   1.000
_cell.length_c   1.000
_cell.angle_alpha   90.00
_cell.angle_beta   90.00
_cell.angle_gamma   90.00
#
_symmetry.space_group_name_H-M   'P 1'
#
loop_
_entity.id
_entity.type
_entity.pdbx_description
1 polymer ?
#
loop_
_entity_poly.entity_id
_entity_poly.type
_entity_poly.pdbx_seq_one_letter_code
_entity_poly.pdbx_strand_id
1 'polypeptide(L)'
;MWSRLVITGGDHHRLHEEITISGGELKHFGYSRIPQIGRLQGLLDKAVAIEPNADLLEILTERFEKQEDSIRAAINARSKDRLRFLENTLVRRRDSEIADLMNILSELERNVRNELKVDALPKQMALPGFDSEERNQIRKDIEALRLRLERIPEEKKLEKAAIEKRYAGLTDRTFPVAVVFLVPDSHMGEVIS
;
A
#
# COMPACT_ATOMS: atom_id res chain seq x y z
N MET A 1 -0.51 -22.26 -3.37
CA MET A 1 0.57 -21.28 -3.65
C MET A 1 0.45 -20.11 -2.70
N TRP A 2 1.47 -19.90 -1.89
CA TRP A 2 1.64 -18.67 -1.10
C TRP A 2 2.46 -17.68 -1.91
N SER A 3 1.98 -16.43 -1.98
CA SER A 3 2.66 -15.38 -2.74
C SER A 3 2.64 -14.07 -1.99
N ARG A 4 3.75 -13.33 -2.05
CA ARG A 4 3.84 -11.95 -1.58
C ARG A 4 3.28 -11.03 -2.67
N LEU A 5 2.20 -10.33 -2.35
CA LEU A 5 1.61 -9.30 -3.20
C LEU A 5 2.11 -7.94 -2.73
N VAL A 6 2.66 -7.17 -3.67
CA VAL A 6 3.06 -5.78 -3.49
C VAL A 6 2.26 -4.94 -4.48
N ILE A 7 1.53 -3.95 -3.99
CA ILE A 7 0.86 -2.96 -4.83
C ILE A 7 1.66 -1.67 -4.79
N THR A 8 2.05 -1.20 -5.96
CA THR A 8 2.80 0.04 -6.14
C THR A 8 1.96 1.08 -6.86
N GLY A 9 2.14 2.35 -6.53
CA GLY A 9 1.63 3.50 -7.29
C GLY A 9 2.75 4.23 -8.03
N GLY A 10 2.55 5.53 -8.26
CA GLY A 10 3.46 6.37 -9.01
C GLY A 10 4.85 6.45 -8.36
N ASP A 11 5.86 6.60 -9.22
CA ASP A 11 7.28 6.55 -8.84
C ASP A 11 7.65 5.28 -8.04
N HIS A 12 6.95 4.16 -8.27
CA HIS A 12 7.14 2.87 -7.59
C HIS A 12 6.95 2.89 -6.07
N HIS A 13 6.18 3.84 -5.53
CA HIS A 13 5.84 3.85 -4.11
C HIS A 13 5.02 2.62 -3.73
N ARG A 14 5.48 1.89 -2.71
CA ARG A 14 4.73 0.77 -2.14
C ARG A 14 3.55 1.29 -1.33
N LEU A 15 2.34 0.99 -1.79
CA LEU A 15 1.09 1.44 -1.16
C LEU A 15 0.44 0.35 -0.31
N HIS A 16 0.64 -0.91 -0.68
CA HIS A 16 0.11 -2.05 0.06
C HIS A 16 1.01 -3.27 -0.12
N GLU A 17 1.08 -4.08 0.91
CA GLU A 17 1.79 -5.34 0.88
C GLU A 17 1.06 -6.37 1.74
N GLU A 18 0.89 -7.58 1.21
CA GLU A 18 0.28 -8.69 1.94
C GLU A 18 0.79 -10.05 1.44
N ILE A 19 0.64 -11.07 2.27
CA ILE A 19 0.76 -12.46 1.85
C ILE A 19 -0.61 -12.96 1.41
N THR A 20 -0.65 -13.57 0.23
CA THR A 20 -1.88 -14.11 -0.35
C THR A 20 -1.75 -15.59 -0.64
N ILE A 21 -2.88 -16.28 -0.56
CA ILE A 21 -3.02 -17.67 -0.97
C ILE A 21 -3.82 -17.69 -2.28
N SER A 22 -3.32 -18.45 -3.23
CA SER A 22 -4.00 -18.84 -4.46
C SER A 22 -3.76 -20.33 -4.72
N GLY A 23 -4.69 -20.97 -5.41
CA GLY A 23 -4.59 -22.40 -5.65
C GLY A 23 -5.79 -22.94 -6.40
N GLY A 24 -5.79 -24.26 -6.54
CA GLY A 24 -6.73 -24.99 -7.35
C GLY A 24 -6.54 -26.49 -7.22
N GLU A 25 -7.43 -27.23 -7.84
CA GLU A 25 -7.34 -28.67 -7.96
C GLU A 25 -6.41 -29.03 -9.11
N LEU A 26 -5.36 -29.79 -8.80
CA LEU A 26 -4.45 -30.37 -9.79
C LEU A 26 -4.99 -31.73 -10.23
N LYS A 27 -5.57 -31.79 -11.42
CA LYS A 27 -6.19 -33.01 -11.96
C LYS A 27 -5.17 -33.81 -12.75
N HIS A 28 -5.53 -35.04 -13.11
CA HIS A 28 -4.70 -35.87 -13.99
C HIS A 28 -4.48 -35.19 -15.35
N PHE A 29 -5.53 -34.53 -15.87
CA PHE A 29 -5.44 -33.63 -17.01
C PHE A 29 -6.02 -32.26 -16.64
N GLY A 30 -5.14 -31.29 -16.45
CA GLY A 30 -5.51 -29.89 -16.25
C GLY A 30 -5.53 -29.42 -14.80
N TYR A 31 -5.87 -28.15 -14.65
CA TYR A 31 -5.87 -27.43 -13.38
C TYR A 31 -7.14 -26.60 -13.26
N SER A 32 -7.80 -26.66 -12.11
CA SER A 32 -9.02 -25.91 -11.84
C SER A 32 -8.82 -24.96 -10.67
N ARG A 33 -8.77 -23.65 -10.96
CA ARG A 33 -8.61 -22.61 -9.93
C ARG A 33 -9.78 -22.64 -8.93
N ILE A 34 -9.47 -22.53 -7.64
CA ILE A 34 -10.45 -22.27 -6.58
C ILE A 34 -10.43 -20.76 -6.29
N PRO A 35 -11.43 -19.97 -6.72
CA PRO A 35 -11.47 -18.53 -6.48
C PRO A 35 -11.85 -18.18 -5.03
N GLN A 36 -12.60 -19.04 -4.35
CA GLN A 36 -13.06 -18.77 -2.98
C GLN A 36 -11.93 -18.97 -1.97
N ILE A 37 -11.47 -17.88 -1.35
CA ILE A 37 -10.39 -17.93 -0.35
C ILE A 37 -10.77 -18.78 0.86
N GLY A 38 -12.02 -18.68 1.34
CA GLY A 38 -12.49 -19.48 2.49
C GLY A 38 -12.46 -20.99 2.21
N ARG A 39 -12.65 -21.41 0.96
CA ARG A 39 -12.50 -22.82 0.57
C ARG A 39 -11.04 -23.26 0.61
N LEU A 40 -10.11 -22.44 0.12
CA LEU A 40 -8.67 -22.73 0.19
C LEU A 40 -8.18 -22.79 1.65
N GLN A 41 -8.64 -21.87 2.48
CA GLN A 41 -8.29 -21.82 3.90
C GLN A 41 -8.83 -23.05 4.63
N GLY A 42 -10.10 -23.40 4.42
CA GLY A 42 -10.68 -24.60 5.02
C GLY A 42 -10.04 -25.92 4.57
N LEU A 43 -9.39 -25.96 3.40
CA LEU A 43 -8.57 -27.10 2.99
C LEU A 43 -7.22 -27.14 3.74
N LEU A 44 -6.57 -25.99 3.90
CA LEU A 44 -5.32 -25.87 4.64
C LEU A 44 -5.49 -26.13 6.13
N ASP A 45 -6.58 -25.66 6.74
CA ASP A 45 -6.87 -25.85 8.16
C ASP A 45 -7.12 -27.33 8.52
N LYS A 46 -7.56 -28.13 7.54
CA LYS A 46 -7.76 -29.58 7.69
C LYS A 46 -6.53 -30.40 7.31
N ALA A 47 -5.52 -29.77 6.71
CA ALA A 47 -4.34 -30.47 6.24
C ALA A 47 -3.43 -30.83 7.42
N VAL A 48 -2.77 -31.98 7.32
CA VAL A 48 -1.74 -32.43 8.26
C VAL A 48 -0.41 -32.48 7.52
N ALA A 49 0.66 -32.06 8.19
CA ALA A 49 2.00 -32.13 7.64
C ALA A 49 2.45 -33.60 7.52
N ILE A 50 3.01 -33.94 6.37
CA ILE A 50 3.50 -35.28 6.05
C ILE A 50 4.85 -35.16 5.34
N GLU A 51 5.68 -36.19 5.48
CA GLU A 51 6.84 -36.38 4.62
C GLU A 51 6.43 -37.27 3.45
N PRO A 52 6.39 -36.75 2.21
CA PRO A 52 6.04 -37.55 1.04
C PRO A 52 7.17 -38.53 0.72
N ASN A 53 6.82 -39.74 0.27
CA ASN A 53 7.79 -40.65 -0.33
C ASN A 53 8.28 -40.11 -1.69
N ALA A 54 9.39 -40.67 -2.19
CA ALA A 54 10.03 -40.21 -3.42
C ALA A 54 9.10 -40.28 -4.64
N ASP A 55 8.34 -41.38 -4.78
CA ASP A 55 7.42 -41.61 -5.90
C ASP A 55 6.29 -40.55 -5.93
N LEU A 56 5.70 -40.24 -4.76
CA LEU A 56 4.68 -39.21 -4.65
C LEU A 56 5.25 -37.84 -5.01
N LEU A 57 6.46 -37.52 -4.55
CA LEU A 57 7.11 -36.25 -4.84
C LEU A 57 7.40 -36.09 -6.35
N GLU A 58 7.84 -37.16 -7.02
CA GLU A 58 8.09 -37.17 -8.46
C GLU A 58 6.79 -36.92 -9.25
N ILE A 59 5.71 -37.63 -8.90
CA ILE A 59 4.38 -37.44 -9.51
C ILE A 59 3.88 -36.00 -9.34
N LEU A 60 4.04 -35.43 -8.14
CA LEU A 60 3.61 -34.05 -7.86
C LEU A 60 4.44 -33.04 -8.65
N THR A 61 5.74 -33.28 -8.79
CA THR A 61 6.66 -32.42 -9.56
C THR A 61 6.29 -32.42 -11.04
N GLU A 62 6.12 -33.60 -11.65
CA GLU A 62 5.75 -33.73 -13.06
C GLU A 62 4.40 -33.03 -13.35
N ARG A 63 3.41 -33.22 -12.47
CA ARG A 63 2.09 -32.57 -12.62
C ARG A 63 2.17 -31.07 -12.46
N PHE A 64 3.00 -30.58 -11.54
CA PHE A 64 3.22 -29.15 -11.35
C PHE A 64 3.83 -28.51 -12.58
N GLU A 65 4.88 -29.10 -13.14
CA GLU A 65 5.54 -28.60 -14.36
C GLU A 65 4.57 -28.57 -15.54
N LYS A 66 3.79 -29.65 -15.74
CA LYS A 66 2.77 -29.71 -16.82
C LYS A 66 1.68 -28.65 -16.69
N GLN A 67 1.42 -28.14 -15.48
CA GLN A 67 0.34 -27.19 -15.21
C GLN A 67 0.85 -25.81 -14.78
N GLU A 68 2.14 -25.54 -14.95
CA GLU A 68 2.80 -24.34 -14.42
C GLU A 68 2.12 -23.05 -14.89
N ASP A 69 1.78 -22.96 -16.18
CA ASP A 69 1.09 -21.80 -16.75
C ASP A 69 -0.29 -21.56 -16.14
N SER A 70 -1.06 -22.63 -15.89
CA SER A 70 -2.37 -22.55 -15.24
C SER A 70 -2.25 -22.13 -13.77
N ILE A 71 -1.20 -22.58 -13.09
CA ILE A 71 -0.89 -22.20 -11.71
C ILE A 71 -0.48 -20.72 -11.66
N ARG A 72 0.42 -20.26 -12.56
CA ARG A 72 0.79 -18.85 -12.70
C ARG A 72 -0.44 -17.98 -13.00
N ALA A 73 -1.32 -18.43 -13.89
CA ALA A 73 -2.56 -17.73 -14.20
C ALA A 73 -3.46 -17.57 -12.96
N ALA A 74 -3.54 -18.58 -12.08
CA ALA A 74 -4.30 -18.48 -10.83
C ALA A 74 -3.67 -17.51 -9.82
N ILE A 75 -2.34 -17.45 -9.74
CA ILE A 75 -1.61 -16.48 -8.92
C ILE A 75 -1.89 -15.05 -9.43
N ASN A 76 -1.72 -14.82 -10.73
CA ASN A 76 -1.97 -13.52 -11.36
C ASN A 76 -3.42 -13.07 -11.22
N ALA A 77 -4.37 -14.00 -11.39
CA ALA A 77 -5.78 -13.67 -11.22
C ALA A 77 -6.10 -13.30 -9.76
N ARG A 78 -5.48 -13.97 -8.77
CA ARG A 78 -5.63 -13.59 -7.36
C ARG A 78 -5.05 -12.20 -7.08
N SER A 79 -3.90 -11.89 -7.64
CA SER A 79 -3.25 -10.57 -7.57
C SER A 79 -4.19 -9.46 -8.06
N LYS A 80 -4.77 -9.63 -9.26
CA LYS A 80 -5.75 -8.69 -9.84
C LYS A 80 -7.02 -8.57 -9.01
N ASP A 81 -7.54 -9.68 -8.48
CA ASP A 81 -8.71 -9.67 -7.60
C ASP A 81 -8.46 -8.84 -6.33
N ARG A 82 -7.26 -8.96 -5.76
CA ARG A 82 -6.85 -8.18 -4.58
C ARG A 82 -6.66 -6.70 -4.91
N LEU A 83 -6.03 -6.37 -6.04
CA LEU A 83 -5.92 -4.99 -6.48
C LEU A 83 -7.30 -4.32 -6.60
N ARG A 84 -8.25 -4.95 -7.32
CA ARG A 84 -9.63 -4.45 -7.46
C ARG A 84 -10.33 -4.23 -6.13
N PHE A 85 -10.13 -5.12 -5.16
CA PHE A 85 -10.69 -4.95 -3.83
C PHE A 85 -10.06 -3.76 -3.06
N LEU A 86 -8.77 -3.52 -3.28
CA LEU A 86 -8.00 -2.50 -2.57
C LEU A 86 -8.12 -1.11 -3.21
N GLU A 87 -8.47 -1.00 -4.49
CA GLU A 87 -8.63 0.28 -5.21
C GLU A 87 -9.42 1.32 -4.41
N ASN A 88 -10.64 0.98 -3.96
CA ASN A 88 -11.46 1.89 -3.16
C ASN A 88 -10.82 2.28 -1.82
N THR A 89 -10.07 1.37 -1.20
CA THR A 89 -9.37 1.65 0.06
C THR A 89 -8.18 2.57 -0.17
N LEU A 90 -7.43 2.38 -1.27
CA LEU A 90 -6.32 3.23 -1.66
C LEU A 90 -6.79 4.64 -2.04
N VAL A 91 -7.90 4.75 -2.75
CA VAL A 91 -8.53 6.04 -3.06
C VAL A 91 -8.93 6.77 -1.77
N ARG A 92 -9.61 6.09 -0.83
CA ARG A 92 -9.96 6.71 0.46
C ARG A 92 -8.73 7.14 1.25
N ARG A 93 -7.65 6.35 1.25
CA ARG A 93 -6.39 6.72 1.91
C ARG A 93 -5.77 7.98 1.28
N ARG A 94 -5.70 8.03 -0.05
CA ARG A 94 -5.23 9.22 -0.79
C ARG A 94 -6.05 10.46 -0.40
N ASP A 95 -7.37 10.34 -0.42
CA ASP A 95 -8.25 11.48 -0.17
C ASP A 95 -8.15 11.96 1.29
N SER A 96 -7.99 11.03 2.24
CA SER A 96 -7.69 11.36 3.63
C SER A 96 -6.34 12.06 3.77
N GLU A 97 -5.29 11.55 3.13
CA GLU A 97 -3.94 12.15 3.17
C GLU A 97 -3.94 13.58 2.61
N ILE A 98 -4.67 13.82 1.51
CA ILE A 98 -4.88 15.17 0.97
C ILE A 98 -5.63 16.04 1.96
N ALA A 99 -6.74 15.55 2.54
CA ALA A 99 -7.54 16.31 3.49
C ALA A 99 -6.74 16.70 4.75
N ASP A 100 -5.98 15.76 5.31
CA ASP A 100 -5.14 15.99 6.48
C ASP A 100 -4.06 17.04 6.20
N LEU A 101 -3.38 16.94 5.05
CA LEU A 101 -2.38 17.93 4.64
C LEU A 101 -3.00 19.30 4.39
N MET A 102 -4.17 19.37 3.75
CA MET A 102 -4.90 20.63 3.55
C MET A 102 -5.30 21.28 4.87
N ASN A 103 -5.69 20.48 5.87
CA ASN A 103 -6.01 20.97 7.20
C ASN A 103 -4.76 21.57 7.88
N ILE A 104 -3.63 20.85 7.86
CA ILE A 104 -2.35 21.33 8.43
C ILE A 104 -1.95 22.68 7.80
N LEU A 105 -1.97 22.79 6.46
CA LEU A 105 -1.59 24.02 5.77
C LEU A 105 -2.59 25.17 6.02
N SER A 106 -3.87 24.86 6.23
CA SER A 106 -4.88 25.86 6.56
C SER A 106 -4.76 26.36 8.00
N GLU A 107 -4.40 25.48 8.93
CA GLU A 107 -4.07 25.87 10.31
C GLU A 107 -2.82 26.75 10.35
N LEU A 108 -1.78 26.40 9.59
CA LEU A 108 -0.59 27.23 9.44
C LEU A 108 -0.94 28.62 8.87
N GLU A 109 -1.75 28.68 7.81
CA GLU A 109 -2.23 29.92 7.21
C GLU A 109 -2.97 30.80 8.24
N ARG A 110 -3.83 30.18 9.06
CA ARG A 110 -4.57 30.87 10.12
C ARG A 110 -3.61 31.40 11.20
N ASN A 111 -2.63 30.62 11.61
CA ASN A 111 -1.66 31.02 12.63
C ASN A 111 -0.81 32.20 12.16
N VAL A 112 -0.26 32.13 10.95
CA VAL A 112 0.52 33.23 10.35
C VAL A 112 -0.32 34.50 10.20
N ARG A 113 -1.59 34.38 9.76
CA ARG A 113 -2.50 35.53 9.71
C ARG A 113 -2.79 36.15 11.07
N ASN A 114 -2.89 35.33 12.11
CA ASN A 114 -3.12 35.82 13.47
C ASN A 114 -1.89 36.54 14.01
N GLU A 115 -0.69 35.99 13.81
CA GLU A 115 0.59 36.60 14.19
C GLU A 115 0.77 37.95 13.49
N LEU A 116 0.54 38.02 12.17
CA LEU A 116 0.56 39.27 11.42
C LEU A 116 -0.46 40.31 11.91
N LYS A 117 -1.59 39.90 12.50
CA LYS A 117 -2.56 40.84 13.12
C LYS A 117 -2.11 41.33 14.49
N VAL A 118 -1.47 40.47 15.27
CA VAL A 118 -0.90 40.81 16.59
C VAL A 118 0.25 41.80 16.43
N ASP A 119 1.12 41.58 15.45
CA ASP A 119 2.30 42.43 15.18
C ASP A 119 2.01 43.63 14.27
N ALA A 120 0.84 43.68 13.63
CA ALA A 120 0.38 44.86 12.87
C ALA A 120 0.01 46.06 13.75
N LEU A 121 0.18 46.02 15.07
CA LEU A 121 -0.02 47.20 15.90
C LEU A 121 1.18 48.16 15.83
N PRO A 122 0.97 49.44 15.44
CA PRO A 122 1.95 50.52 15.61
C PRO A 122 2.39 50.73 17.07
N LYS A 123 1.69 50.11 18.03
CA LYS A 123 1.94 50.29 19.47
C LYS A 123 3.28 49.74 19.94
N GLN A 124 3.83 48.66 19.36
CA GLN A 124 5.15 48.15 19.76
C GLN A 124 6.31 48.99 19.16
N MET A 125 6.18 49.45 17.92
CA MET A 125 7.20 50.29 17.26
C MET A 125 7.27 51.72 17.85
N ALA A 126 6.20 52.17 18.51
CA ALA A 126 6.09 53.49 19.14
C ALA A 126 6.42 53.50 20.65
N LEU A 127 6.82 52.36 21.25
CA LEU A 127 7.26 52.33 22.65
C LEU A 127 8.61 53.07 22.80
N PRO A 128 8.77 53.94 23.82
CA PRO A 128 10.07 54.50 24.15
C PRO A 128 11.00 53.37 24.61
N GLY A 129 12.07 53.08 23.85
CA GLY A 129 13.07 52.07 24.21
C GLY A 129 13.60 51.19 23.07
N PHE A 130 12.90 51.11 21.93
CA PHE A 130 13.38 50.33 20.78
C PHE A 130 14.43 51.08 19.97
N ASP A 131 15.58 50.44 19.73
CA ASP A 131 16.61 50.98 18.85
C ASP A 131 16.27 50.79 17.35
N SER A 132 17.10 51.31 16.46
CA SER A 132 16.90 51.17 15.01
C SER A 132 17.10 49.75 14.46
N GLU A 133 17.90 48.92 15.13
CA GLU A 133 18.18 47.53 14.73
C GLU A 133 17.01 46.62 15.06
N GLU A 134 16.44 46.71 16.26
CA GLU A 134 15.26 45.94 16.67
C GLU A 134 14.05 46.22 15.78
N ARG A 135 13.85 47.49 15.38
CA ARG A 135 12.81 47.88 14.41
C ARG A 135 13.04 47.29 13.01
N ASN A 136 14.29 47.12 12.62
CA ASN A 136 14.63 46.46 11.36
C ASN A 136 14.41 44.95 11.43
N GLN A 137 14.69 44.33 12.58
CA GLN A 137 14.43 42.90 12.80
C GLN A 137 12.94 42.58 12.72
N ILE A 138 12.10 43.33 13.44
CA ILE A 138 10.63 43.17 13.40
C ILE A 138 10.09 43.32 11.96
N ARG A 139 10.59 44.30 11.20
CA ARG A 139 10.21 44.46 9.79
C ARG A 139 10.57 43.25 8.94
N LYS A 140 11.78 42.71 9.11
CA LYS A 140 12.22 41.51 8.38
C LYS A 140 11.34 40.31 8.72
N ASP A 141 10.99 40.14 9.99
CA ASP A 141 10.16 39.03 10.44
C ASP A 141 8.73 39.11 9.88
N ILE A 142 8.13 40.31 9.87
CA ILE A 142 6.83 40.57 9.23
C ILE A 142 6.87 40.25 7.73
N GLU A 143 7.92 40.71 7.02
CA GLU A 143 8.09 40.41 5.60
C GLU A 143 8.28 38.91 5.35
N ALA A 144 9.02 38.20 6.21
CA ALA A 144 9.16 36.75 6.12
C ALA A 144 7.82 36.02 6.31
N LEU A 145 6.98 36.46 7.26
CA LEU A 145 5.65 35.91 7.49
C LEU A 145 4.70 36.19 6.30
N ARG A 146 4.77 37.38 5.69
CA ARG A 146 4.02 37.70 4.46
C ARG A 146 4.43 36.81 3.30
N LEU A 147 5.73 36.67 3.05
CA LEU A 147 6.25 35.77 2.02
C LEU A 147 5.86 34.31 2.27
N ARG A 148 5.85 33.87 3.53
CA ARG A 148 5.38 32.52 3.89
C ARG A 148 3.91 32.35 3.55
N LEU A 149 3.07 33.33 3.88
CA LEU A 149 1.62 33.31 3.63
C LEU A 149 1.31 33.26 2.13
N GLU A 150 2.05 34.01 1.31
CA GLU A 150 1.92 34.02 -0.15
C GLU A 150 2.28 32.67 -0.80
N ARG A 151 3.17 31.88 -0.16
CA ARG A 151 3.60 30.58 -0.66
C ARG A 151 2.63 29.43 -0.36
N ILE A 152 1.84 29.52 0.71
CA ILE A 152 0.94 28.44 1.16
C ILE A 152 -0.04 27.97 0.06
N PRO A 153 -0.70 28.85 -0.73
CA PRO A 153 -1.62 28.41 -1.77
C PRO A 153 -0.95 27.55 -2.85
N GLU A 154 0.28 27.87 -3.22
CA GLU A 154 1.01 27.11 -4.24
C GLU A 154 1.52 25.79 -3.66
N GLU A 155 2.03 25.81 -2.42
CA GLU A 155 2.40 24.61 -1.67
C GLU A 155 1.21 23.64 -1.55
N LYS A 156 0.00 24.13 -1.24
CA LYS A 156 -1.22 23.30 -1.20
C LYS A 156 -1.45 22.54 -2.52
N LYS A 157 -1.24 23.21 -3.67
CA LYS A 157 -1.40 22.58 -4.99
C LYS A 157 -0.31 21.56 -5.27
N LEU A 158 0.95 21.91 -5.01
CA LEU A 158 2.10 21.04 -5.25
C LEU A 158 2.03 19.78 -4.40
N GLU A 159 1.70 19.91 -3.11
CA GLU A 159 1.57 18.80 -2.18
C GLU A 159 0.41 17.88 -2.56
N LYS A 160 -0.75 18.47 -2.91
CA LYS A 160 -1.88 17.69 -3.44
C LYS A 160 -1.47 16.90 -4.68
N ALA A 161 -0.81 17.55 -5.64
CA ALA A 161 -0.36 16.90 -6.88
C ALA A 161 0.68 15.80 -6.59
N ALA A 162 1.57 15.99 -5.62
CA ALA A 162 2.54 14.99 -5.20
C ALA A 162 1.86 13.74 -4.61
N ILE A 163 0.85 13.91 -3.76
CA ILE A 163 0.05 12.81 -3.24
C ILE A 163 -0.71 12.12 -4.38
N GLU A 164 -1.41 12.86 -5.24
CA GLU A 164 -2.11 12.28 -6.39
C GLU A 164 -1.18 11.46 -7.29
N LYS A 165 0.03 11.98 -7.56
CA LYS A 165 1.06 11.26 -8.31
C LYS A 165 1.46 9.96 -7.61
N ARG A 166 1.63 9.95 -6.29
CA ARG A 166 1.99 8.75 -5.51
C ARG A 166 0.98 7.62 -5.66
N TYR A 167 -0.31 7.93 -5.77
CA TYR A 167 -1.38 6.93 -5.93
C TYR A 167 -1.75 6.64 -7.40
N ALA A 168 -1.12 7.31 -8.37
CA ALA A 168 -1.38 7.09 -9.78
C ALA A 168 -0.82 5.74 -10.28
N GLY A 169 -1.42 5.18 -11.34
CA GLY A 169 -0.86 4.02 -12.05
C GLY A 169 -0.69 2.77 -11.19
N LEU A 170 -1.71 2.43 -10.37
CA LEU A 170 -1.67 1.26 -9.50
C LEU A 170 -1.28 -0.01 -10.28
N THR A 171 -0.26 -0.69 -9.79
CA THR A 171 0.27 -1.91 -10.39
C THR A 171 0.44 -2.98 -9.33
N ASP A 172 -0.05 -4.19 -9.61
CA ASP A 172 0.15 -5.36 -8.77
C ASP A 172 1.42 -6.13 -9.17
N ARG A 173 2.24 -6.49 -8.18
CA ARG A 173 3.43 -7.33 -8.35
C ARG A 173 3.34 -8.49 -7.38
N THR A 174 3.31 -9.71 -7.92
CA THR A 174 3.19 -10.93 -7.11
C THR A 174 4.43 -11.80 -7.25
N PHE A 175 4.94 -12.22 -6.09
CA PHE A 175 6.14 -13.05 -5.97
C PHE A 175 5.76 -14.36 -5.28
N PRO A 176 5.77 -15.50 -5.99
CA PRO A 176 5.55 -16.80 -5.36
C PRO A 176 6.62 -17.07 -4.29
N VAL A 177 6.20 -17.53 -3.12
CA VAL A 177 7.08 -17.78 -1.96
C VAL A 177 7.10 -19.25 -1.57
N ALA A 178 5.96 -19.94 -1.64
CA ALA A 178 5.88 -21.35 -1.31
C ALA A 178 4.79 -22.09 -2.11
N VAL A 179 5.09 -23.34 -2.43
CA VAL A 179 4.14 -24.31 -2.98
C VAL A 179 3.70 -25.24 -1.85
N VAL A 180 2.40 -25.52 -1.78
CA VAL A 180 1.84 -26.51 -0.85
C VAL A 180 0.94 -27.42 -1.67
N PHE A 181 1.22 -28.73 -1.63
CA PHE A 181 0.36 -29.75 -2.19
C PHE A 181 -0.50 -30.32 -1.07
N LEU A 182 -1.79 -30.46 -1.36
CA LEU A 182 -2.72 -31.19 -0.51
C LEU A 182 -3.09 -32.47 -1.26
N VAL A 183 -2.76 -33.60 -0.66
CA VAL A 183 -2.98 -34.93 -1.23
C VAL A 183 -4.00 -35.65 -0.34
N PRO A 184 -5.02 -36.31 -0.91
CA PRO A 184 -5.93 -37.14 -0.12
C PRO A 184 -5.19 -38.33 0.50
N ASP A 185 -5.59 -38.74 1.71
CA ASP A 185 -5.01 -39.90 2.41
C ASP A 185 -5.02 -41.17 1.56
N SER A 186 -6.05 -41.36 0.73
CA SER A 186 -6.17 -42.51 -0.18
C SER A 186 -5.09 -42.59 -1.26
N HIS A 187 -4.35 -41.51 -1.49
CA HIS A 187 -3.29 -41.42 -2.50
C HIS A 187 -1.88 -41.48 -1.89
N MET A 188 -1.78 -41.75 -0.58
CA MET A 188 -0.51 -41.84 0.15
C MET A 188 0.29 -43.13 -0.11
N GLY A 189 -0.22 -44.05 -0.94
CA GLY A 189 0.28 -45.43 -1.00
C GLY A 189 -0.07 -46.19 0.28
N GLU A 190 -0.08 -47.52 0.25
CA GLU A 190 -0.38 -48.33 1.44
C GLU A 190 0.54 -47.93 2.61
N VAL A 191 -0.02 -47.24 3.60
CA VAL A 191 0.57 -47.20 4.94
C VAL A 191 0.34 -48.59 5.51
N ILE A 192 1.33 -49.47 5.36
CA ILE A 192 1.35 -50.77 6.01
C ILE A 192 1.27 -50.48 7.51
N SER A 193 0.10 -50.76 8.09
CA SER A 193 -0.16 -50.83 9.52
C SER A 193 0.60 -51.98 10.17
#